data_AF-A0A4R4UYD1-F1
#
_entry.id   AF-A0A4R4UYD1-F1
#
_cell.length_a   1.000
_cell.length_b   1.000
_cell.length_c   1.000
_cell.angle_alpha   90.00
_cell.angle_beta   90.00
_cell.angle_gamma   90.00
#
_symmetry.space_group_name_H-M   'P 1'
#
loop_
_entity.id
_entity.type
_entity.pdbx_description
1 polymer ?
#
loop_
_entity_poly.entity_id
_entity_poly.type
_entity_poly.pdbx_seq_one_letter_code
_entity_poly.pdbx_strand_id
1 'polypeptide(L)'
;MRFAQARNTTVVAVAVTCLALVLSAFTPGPPSSGTPGQQKVHPRVQEWADGLPNAKQEPGPKKCTTKQDEKGQETTLCLEKVDPEEAPPLPPMPRTADPVPPSMCYVKPGQVNYDRFNACQQSTLKVTVNSGSGELGGYVWWGVWETLDAKSRSWKMNFGIRPYEWDALLIHADPVAAVATQCTGNCDTPDPEQKNLGVNNEYLYFGEQDVASPGDGINYSNPWVGLALQFDEDVVNWPHFVSWDDLTTPINIRCDSESYIGSNGGCVHYMGHSAIPIYNIDYNGPYAEVAKNALYGMTVQDPVYHYGNIQYGNPLTRAAPRDIPPHRNSICTKSIKAKATALGLTCDEWPYAASEQGGSGNPRFSCAFVPGDQNSNQGSDLTNHFFVPNRILPADDEADPYVPGDAFWVWVTNAPANPPPVKQCNTY
;
A
#
# COMPACT_ATOMS: atom_id res chain seq x y z
N MET A 1 60.29 24.21 33.89
CA MET A 1 60.73 24.69 32.57
C MET A 1 59.52 25.27 31.85
N ARG A 2 59.57 26.56 31.51
CA ARG A 2 58.57 27.29 30.71
C ARG A 2 58.97 27.24 29.22
N PHE A 3 57.98 27.43 28.35
CA PHE A 3 57.93 27.84 26.92
C PHE A 3 56.94 26.90 26.20
N ALA A 4 55.89 27.32 25.48
CA ALA A 4 55.38 28.61 24.99
C ALA A 4 53.85 28.41 24.68
N GLN A 5 52.88 29.29 25.03
CA GLN A 5 52.39 30.51 24.33
C GLN A 5 52.65 30.53 22.82
N ALA A 6 51.75 30.89 21.89
CA ALA A 6 50.40 31.47 21.83
C ALA A 6 49.94 31.32 20.34
N ARG A 7 48.66 31.42 19.93
CA ARG A 7 47.93 32.67 19.62
C ARG A 7 46.56 32.35 19.02
N ASN A 8 45.60 33.22 19.35
CA ASN A 8 44.28 33.39 18.72
C ASN A 8 44.40 33.80 17.25
N THR A 9 43.39 33.42 16.44
CA THR A 9 42.85 34.29 15.39
C THR A 9 41.34 34.08 15.26
N THR A 10 40.61 35.17 15.49
CA THR A 10 39.18 35.35 15.18
C THR A 10 39.03 35.70 13.70
N VAL A 11 38.02 35.15 13.00
CA VAL A 11 37.42 35.79 11.81
C VAL A 11 35.89 35.69 11.93
N VAL A 12 35.25 36.80 11.58
CA VAL A 12 33.83 37.14 11.67
C VAL A 12 33.24 37.18 10.25
N ALA A 13 31.90 37.02 10.16
CA ALA A 13 31.00 37.44 9.07
C ALA A 13 30.89 36.47 7.86
N VAL A 14 29.78 36.29 7.13
CA VAL A 14 28.54 37.07 6.87
C VAL A 14 27.39 36.09 6.52
N ALA A 15 26.16 36.50 6.81
CA ALA A 15 24.90 35.82 6.48
C ALA A 15 24.51 35.88 4.99
N VAL A 16 23.78 34.87 4.48
CA VAL A 16 22.70 35.09 3.49
C VAL A 16 21.55 34.13 3.77
N THR A 17 20.42 34.74 4.08
CA THR A 17 19.06 34.21 4.19
C THR A 17 18.49 33.93 2.80
N CYS A 18 17.79 32.82 2.62
CA CYS A 18 16.62 32.73 1.72
C CYS A 18 15.64 31.71 2.29
N LEU A 19 14.78 32.21 3.17
CA LEU A 19 13.59 31.56 3.68
C LEU A 19 12.49 31.73 2.62
N ALA A 20 12.01 30.64 2.04
CA ALA A 20 10.81 30.62 1.22
C ALA A 20 9.96 29.40 1.63
N LEU A 21 9.24 29.55 2.74
CA LEU A 21 8.09 28.71 3.06
C LEU A 21 6.85 29.56 2.85
N VAL A 22 6.14 29.26 1.76
CA VAL A 22 4.80 29.76 1.49
C VAL A 22 3.85 29.08 2.47
N LEU A 23 3.46 29.82 3.50
CA LEU A 23 2.30 29.54 4.33
C LEU A 23 1.05 30.02 3.60
N SER A 24 0.20 29.11 3.16
CA SER A 24 -1.23 29.40 2.95
C SER A 24 -2.01 28.86 4.15
N ALA A 25 -2.21 29.75 5.12
CA ALA A 25 -3.16 29.56 6.21
C ALA A 25 -4.59 29.75 5.67
N PHE A 26 -5.47 28.77 5.90
CA PHE A 26 -6.92 28.96 5.79
C PHE A 26 -7.47 29.31 7.17
N THR A 27 -7.94 30.55 7.33
CA THR A 27 -8.76 30.98 8.46
C THR A 27 -10.24 30.58 8.24
N PRO A 28 -10.97 30.15 9.28
CA PRO A 28 -12.37 29.76 9.18
C PRO A 28 -13.31 30.98 9.12
N GLY A 29 -14.32 30.90 8.24
CA GLY A 29 -15.42 31.86 8.19
C GLY A 29 -16.56 31.54 9.18
N PRO A 30 -17.39 32.52 9.57
CA PRO A 30 -18.40 32.41 10.62
C PRO A 30 -19.68 31.68 10.17
N PRO A 31 -20.56 31.28 11.11
CA PRO A 31 -21.63 30.31 10.84
C PRO A 31 -22.84 30.96 10.15
N SER A 32 -23.31 30.34 9.08
CA SER A 32 -24.65 30.63 8.52
C SER A 32 -25.66 29.62 9.04
N SER A 33 -26.63 30.13 9.81
CA SER A 33 -27.89 29.48 10.16
C SER A 33 -28.76 29.21 8.92
N GLY A 34 -29.33 28.00 8.80
CA GLY A 34 -30.49 27.76 7.93
C GLY A 34 -30.70 26.32 7.43
N THR A 35 -31.62 25.60 8.10
CA THR A 35 -32.69 24.73 7.52
C THR A 35 -32.28 23.36 6.91
N PRO A 36 -33.07 22.28 7.10
CA PRO A 36 -32.59 20.89 7.04
C PRO A 36 -32.34 20.39 5.62
N GLY A 37 -31.16 19.78 5.45
CA GLY A 37 -30.50 19.56 4.17
C GLY A 37 -30.80 18.24 3.48
N GLN A 38 -30.84 18.32 2.16
CA GLN A 38 -30.39 17.25 1.27
C GLN A 38 -28.90 16.97 1.60
N GLN A 39 -28.60 15.74 2.01
CA GLN A 39 -27.22 15.27 2.17
C GLN A 39 -26.52 15.34 0.82
N LYS A 40 -25.65 16.35 0.64
CA LYS A 40 -24.64 16.35 -0.41
C LYS A 40 -23.71 15.17 -0.15
N VAL A 41 -23.67 14.23 -1.09
CA VAL A 41 -22.60 13.23 -1.16
C VAL A 41 -21.26 13.97 -1.17
N HIS A 42 -20.36 13.61 -0.26
CA HIS A 42 -19.09 14.29 -0.07
C HIS A 42 -18.22 14.13 -1.32
N PRO A 43 -17.73 15.22 -1.96
CA PRO A 43 -16.99 15.15 -3.23
C PRO A 43 -15.68 14.34 -3.19
N ARG A 44 -15.20 13.93 -2.01
CA ARG A 44 -14.02 13.06 -1.85
C ARG A 44 -14.25 11.60 -2.26
N VAL A 45 -15.49 11.11 -2.28
CA VAL A 45 -15.77 9.69 -2.59
C VAL A 45 -15.65 9.41 -4.09
N GLN A 46 -15.83 10.42 -4.94
CA GLN A 46 -15.77 10.26 -6.40
C GLN A 46 -14.31 10.26 -6.92
N GLU A 47 -13.41 11.06 -6.34
CA GLU A 47 -11.97 11.08 -6.68
C GLU A 47 -11.23 9.79 -6.30
N TRP A 48 -11.79 8.96 -5.41
CA TRP A 48 -11.14 7.74 -4.90
C TRP A 48 -11.50 6.47 -5.67
N ALA A 49 -12.59 6.49 -6.46
CA ALA A 49 -13.02 5.36 -7.29
C ALA A 49 -12.26 5.26 -8.63
N ASP A 50 -11.68 6.36 -9.11
CA ASP A 50 -10.91 6.43 -10.36
C ASP A 50 -9.47 5.86 -10.23
N GLY A 51 -9.07 5.47 -9.01
CA GLY A 51 -7.72 4.96 -8.69
C GLY A 51 -7.52 3.44 -8.78
N LEU A 52 -8.43 2.69 -9.42
CA LEU A 52 -8.21 1.26 -9.69
C LEU A 52 -7.21 1.11 -10.87
N PRO A 53 -6.14 0.28 -10.74
CA PRO A 53 -4.94 0.33 -11.57
C PRO A 53 -5.10 -0.38 -12.93
N ASN A 54 -6.11 0.02 -13.72
CA ASN A 54 -6.11 -0.21 -15.17
C ASN A 54 -5.73 1.05 -15.95
N ALA A 55 -5.30 2.11 -15.27
CA ALA A 55 -4.68 3.24 -15.94
C ALA A 55 -3.41 2.72 -16.63
N LYS A 56 -3.38 2.82 -17.96
CA LYS A 56 -2.13 2.67 -18.72
C LYS A 56 -1.06 3.48 -18.01
N GLN A 57 0.08 2.87 -17.74
CA GLN A 57 1.17 3.59 -17.11
C GLN A 57 1.59 4.69 -18.09
N GLU A 58 1.37 5.96 -17.75
CA GLU A 58 1.79 7.05 -18.63
C GLU A 58 3.30 6.93 -18.89
N PRO A 59 3.76 7.15 -20.13
CA PRO A 59 5.18 7.16 -20.44
C PRO A 59 5.90 8.09 -19.45
N GLY A 60 6.90 7.56 -18.75
CA GLY A 60 7.63 8.36 -17.77
C GLY A 60 8.46 9.45 -18.47
N PRO A 61 8.78 10.55 -17.77
CA PRO A 61 9.63 11.58 -18.35
C PRO A 61 10.99 11.00 -18.73
N LYS A 62 11.42 11.23 -19.97
CA LYS A 62 12.78 10.90 -20.43
C LYS A 62 13.79 11.74 -19.64
N LYS A 63 14.64 11.11 -18.85
CA LYS A 63 15.73 11.76 -18.11
C LYS A 63 17.02 11.61 -18.89
N CYS A 64 17.67 12.72 -19.23
CA CYS A 64 18.94 12.70 -19.96
C CYS A 64 20.03 13.42 -19.16
N THR A 65 21.27 12.95 -19.28
CA THR A 65 22.47 13.62 -18.78
C THR A 65 23.47 13.70 -19.91
N THR A 66 24.07 14.89 -20.11
CA THR A 66 25.04 15.16 -21.18
C THR A 66 26.39 15.51 -20.57
N LYS A 67 27.46 15.00 -21.16
CA LYS A 67 28.84 15.39 -20.84
C LYS A 67 29.67 15.61 -22.08
N GLN A 68 30.69 16.45 -21.93
CA GLN A 68 31.78 16.59 -22.90
C GLN A 68 33.00 15.82 -22.40
N ASP A 69 33.64 15.06 -23.29
CA ASP A 69 34.94 14.45 -23.00
C ASP A 69 36.09 15.49 -23.08
N GLU A 70 37.32 15.07 -22.80
CA GLU A 70 38.51 15.94 -22.89
C GLU A 70 38.76 16.51 -24.30
N LYS A 71 38.15 15.93 -25.33
CA LYS A 71 38.25 16.36 -26.73
C LYS A 71 37.07 17.26 -27.13
N GLY A 72 36.15 17.55 -26.21
CA GLY A 72 34.96 18.38 -26.45
C GLY A 72 33.81 17.63 -27.15
N GLN A 73 33.88 16.31 -27.26
CA GLN A 73 32.80 15.50 -27.84
C GLN A 73 31.69 15.29 -26.82
N GLU A 74 30.46 15.63 -27.19
CA GLU A 74 29.29 15.43 -26.35
C GLU A 74 28.78 13.99 -26.40
N THR A 75 28.52 13.42 -25.23
CA THR A 75 27.84 12.14 -25.03
C THR A 75 26.65 12.34 -24.11
N THR A 76 25.48 11.85 -24.53
CA THR A 76 24.22 11.97 -23.78
C THR A 76 23.64 10.59 -23.48
N LEU A 77 23.51 10.23 -22.20
CA LEU A 77 22.73 9.08 -21.76
C LEU A 77 21.31 9.54 -21.45
N CYS A 78 20.33 8.80 -21.95
CA CYS A 78 18.93 8.99 -21.63
C CYS A 78 18.32 7.69 -21.11
N LEU A 79 17.52 7.81 -20.06
CA LEU A 79 16.67 6.76 -19.50
C LEU A 79 15.21 7.17 -19.67
N GLU A 80 14.42 6.28 -20.26
CA GLU A 80 13.01 6.48 -20.51
C GLU A 80 12.23 5.28 -20.00
N LYS A 81 11.24 5.50 -19.14
CA LYS A 81 10.35 4.43 -18.68
C LYS A 81 9.34 4.14 -19.79
N VAL A 82 9.33 2.90 -20.24
CA VAL A 82 8.43 2.42 -21.30
C VAL A 82 7.46 1.40 -20.73
N ASP A 83 6.24 1.38 -21.25
CA ASP A 83 5.25 0.35 -20.90
C ASP A 83 5.84 -1.03 -21.25
N PRO A 84 5.81 -2.02 -20.32
CA PRO A 84 6.24 -3.38 -20.62
C PRO A 84 5.58 -4.00 -21.87
N GLU A 85 4.37 -3.58 -22.23
CA GLU A 85 3.67 -4.02 -23.44
C GLU A 85 4.23 -3.41 -24.72
N GLU A 86 4.88 -2.23 -24.62
CA GLU A 86 5.52 -1.53 -25.75
C GLU A 86 7.01 -1.89 -25.91
N ALA A 87 7.60 -2.48 -24.87
CA ALA A 87 8.97 -2.95 -24.91
C ALA A 87 9.11 -4.27 -25.69
N PRO A 88 10.31 -4.61 -26.20
CA PRO A 88 10.54 -5.94 -26.77
C PRO A 88 10.23 -7.03 -25.72
N PRO A 89 9.70 -8.18 -26.15
CA PRO A 89 9.30 -9.23 -25.23
C PRO A 89 10.52 -9.72 -24.45
N LEU A 90 10.35 -9.82 -23.12
CA LEU A 90 11.42 -10.30 -22.26
C LEU A 90 11.76 -11.76 -22.62
N PRO A 91 13.05 -12.10 -22.70
CA PRO A 91 13.43 -13.49 -22.80
C PRO A 91 12.93 -14.24 -21.56
N PRO A 92 12.60 -15.55 -21.66
CA PRO A 92 12.16 -16.34 -20.51
C PRO A 92 13.12 -16.17 -19.32
N MET A 93 12.57 -16.09 -18.11
CA MET A 93 13.41 -16.04 -16.92
C MET A 93 14.05 -17.39 -16.66
N PRO A 94 15.35 -17.43 -16.30
CA PRO A 94 15.99 -18.64 -15.82
C PRO A 94 15.30 -19.12 -14.55
N ARG A 95 15.05 -20.43 -14.44
CA ARG A 95 14.33 -21.03 -13.29
C ARG A 95 15.11 -21.01 -11.97
N THR A 96 16.34 -20.50 -11.98
CA THR A 96 17.32 -20.59 -10.88
C THR A 96 17.65 -19.25 -10.25
N ALA A 97 16.90 -18.19 -10.53
CA ALA A 97 16.99 -16.96 -9.77
C ALA A 97 16.62 -17.24 -8.30
N ASP A 98 17.45 -16.79 -7.37
CA ASP A 98 17.21 -16.91 -5.92
C ASP A 98 17.22 -15.51 -5.29
N PRO A 99 16.16 -15.13 -4.55
CA PRO A 99 14.85 -15.76 -4.46
C PRO A 99 14.12 -15.96 -5.80
N VAL A 100 13.00 -16.66 -5.78
CA VAL A 100 12.10 -16.70 -6.95
C VAL A 100 10.98 -15.70 -6.66
N PRO A 101 10.69 -14.73 -7.53
CA PRO A 101 9.60 -13.80 -7.25
C PRO A 101 8.30 -14.58 -7.14
N PRO A 102 7.40 -14.17 -6.24
CA PRO A 102 6.08 -14.77 -6.14
C PRO A 102 5.45 -14.84 -7.53
N SER A 103 4.87 -15.98 -7.91
CA SER A 103 4.25 -16.14 -9.24
C SER A 103 3.24 -15.03 -9.55
N MET A 104 2.64 -14.47 -8.50
CA MET A 104 1.72 -13.34 -8.50
C MET A 104 2.29 -12.08 -9.15
N CYS A 105 3.59 -11.78 -9.02
CA CYS A 105 4.29 -10.66 -9.69
C CYS A 105 4.13 -10.63 -11.21
N TYR A 106 3.91 -11.81 -11.82
CA TYR A 106 3.87 -11.96 -13.27
C TYR A 106 2.45 -12.02 -13.83
N VAL A 107 1.42 -12.05 -12.97
CA VAL A 107 0.04 -12.30 -13.40
C VAL A 107 -0.59 -11.05 -14.03
N LYS A 108 -0.20 -9.85 -13.58
CA LYS A 108 -0.69 -8.56 -14.11
C LYS A 108 0.38 -7.47 -14.00
N PRO A 109 1.06 -7.10 -15.11
CA PRO A 109 1.92 -5.92 -15.14
C PRO A 109 1.16 -4.68 -14.63
N GLY A 110 1.79 -3.89 -13.76
CA GLY A 110 1.21 -2.66 -13.20
C GLY A 110 0.36 -2.83 -11.93
N GLN A 111 -0.02 -4.04 -11.53
CA GLN A 111 -0.67 -4.27 -10.24
C GLN A 111 0.36 -4.23 -9.11
N VAL A 112 0.36 -3.15 -8.33
CA VAL A 112 1.37 -2.92 -7.28
C VAL A 112 1.13 -3.78 -6.03
N ASN A 113 -0.12 -4.06 -5.64
CA ASN A 113 -0.43 -4.82 -4.42
C ASN A 113 -1.34 -6.02 -4.74
N TYR A 114 -1.06 -7.18 -4.13
CA TYR A 114 -1.89 -8.39 -4.25
C TYR A 114 -2.70 -8.67 -2.99
N ASP A 115 -2.12 -8.38 -1.84
CA ASP A 115 -2.75 -8.46 -0.53
C ASP A 115 -2.10 -7.44 0.43
N ARG A 116 -2.42 -7.52 1.73
CA ARG A 116 -1.88 -6.59 2.74
C ARG A 116 -0.38 -6.74 3.01
N PHE A 117 0.23 -7.82 2.55
CA PHE A 117 1.60 -8.20 2.89
C PHE A 117 2.49 -8.37 1.66
N ASN A 118 1.92 -8.44 0.46
CA ASN A 118 2.66 -8.67 -0.76
C ASN A 118 2.36 -7.57 -1.79
N ALA A 119 3.42 -6.88 -2.20
CA ALA A 119 3.41 -5.92 -3.28
C ALA A 119 4.44 -6.32 -4.35
N CYS A 120 4.17 -6.05 -5.62
CA CYS A 120 5.12 -6.20 -6.71
C CYS A 120 4.93 -5.11 -7.75
N GLN A 121 6.01 -4.56 -8.26
CA GLN A 121 5.99 -3.66 -9.40
C GLN A 121 7.06 -4.08 -10.39
N GLN A 122 6.74 -4.01 -11.68
CA GLN A 122 7.71 -4.25 -12.74
C GLN A 122 7.57 -3.19 -13.83
N SER A 123 8.66 -2.87 -14.49
CA SER A 123 8.66 -1.98 -15.65
C SER A 123 9.91 -2.21 -16.50
N THR A 124 10.00 -1.46 -17.60
CA THR A 124 11.16 -1.47 -18.48
C THR A 124 11.68 -0.05 -18.65
N LEU A 125 13.00 0.08 -18.63
CA LEU A 125 13.71 1.29 -18.99
C LEU A 125 14.33 1.10 -20.37
N LYS A 126 14.05 2.03 -21.28
CA LYS A 126 14.81 2.21 -22.50
C LYS A 126 16.05 3.04 -22.18
N VAL A 127 17.20 2.50 -22.54
CA VAL A 127 18.51 3.13 -22.40
C VAL A 127 18.93 3.62 -23.78
N THR A 128 19.33 4.88 -23.89
CA THR A 128 19.86 5.44 -25.14
C THR A 128 21.13 6.25 -24.84
N VAL A 129 22.23 5.92 -25.50
CA VAL A 129 23.50 6.65 -25.44
C VAL A 129 23.77 7.27 -26.81
N ASN A 130 23.65 8.59 -26.89
CA ASN A 130 24.01 9.35 -28.08
C ASN A 130 25.45 9.85 -27.95
N SER A 131 26.32 9.42 -28.86
CA SER A 131 27.73 9.80 -28.91
C SER A 131 28.11 10.24 -30.32
N GLY A 132 29.28 10.87 -30.49
CA GLY A 132 29.83 11.19 -31.81
C GLY A 132 30.06 9.96 -32.73
N SER A 133 30.07 8.74 -32.19
CA SER A 133 30.10 7.49 -32.96
C SER A 133 28.72 6.97 -33.39
N GLY A 134 27.63 7.57 -32.92
CA GLY A 134 26.26 7.15 -33.20
C GLY A 134 25.41 7.00 -31.94
N GLU A 135 24.15 6.61 -32.17
CA GLU A 135 23.19 6.23 -31.14
C GLU A 135 23.38 4.74 -30.80
N LEU A 136 23.53 4.43 -29.52
CA LEU A 136 23.48 3.09 -28.96
C LEU A 136 22.25 2.98 -28.08
N GLY A 137 21.64 1.81 -28.01
CA GLY A 137 20.44 1.57 -27.23
C GLY A 137 20.35 0.17 -26.65
N GLY A 138 19.43 0.05 -25.71
CA GLY A 138 19.03 -1.22 -25.13
C GLY A 138 17.90 -1.05 -24.15
N TYR A 139 17.49 -2.15 -23.55
CA TYR A 139 16.43 -2.17 -22.56
C TYR A 139 16.92 -2.77 -21.25
N VAL A 140 16.39 -2.27 -20.14
CA VAL A 140 16.61 -2.81 -18.81
C VAL A 140 15.26 -3.07 -18.21
N TRP A 141 14.93 -4.34 -18.03
CA TRP A 141 13.80 -4.72 -17.20
C TRP A 141 14.17 -4.56 -15.74
N TRP A 142 13.22 -4.14 -14.95
CA TRP A 142 13.34 -4.20 -13.50
C TRP A 142 12.03 -4.65 -12.87
N GLY A 143 12.16 -5.31 -11.74
CA GLY A 143 11.08 -5.74 -10.87
C GLY A 143 11.43 -5.47 -9.43
N VAL A 144 10.42 -5.17 -8.63
CA VAL A 144 10.49 -4.97 -7.19
C VAL A 144 9.35 -5.76 -6.60
N TRP A 145 9.57 -6.46 -5.50
CA TRP A 145 8.47 -6.96 -4.69
C TRP A 145 8.85 -6.97 -3.23
N GLU A 146 7.82 -6.79 -2.43
CA GLU A 146 7.92 -6.61 -1.00
C GLU A 146 7.11 -7.69 -0.32
N THR A 147 7.65 -8.19 0.77
CA THR A 147 6.95 -9.07 1.69
C THR A 147 7.01 -8.44 3.08
N LEU A 148 5.87 -7.95 3.52
CA LEU A 148 5.66 -7.43 4.87
C LEU A 148 5.32 -8.56 5.82
N ASP A 149 5.59 -8.33 7.11
CA ASP A 149 5.28 -9.29 8.16
C ASP A 149 4.24 -8.70 9.12
N ALA A 150 3.15 -9.44 9.31
CA ALA A 150 2.12 -9.10 10.29
C ALA A 150 2.64 -9.04 11.74
N LYS A 151 3.80 -9.64 12.01
CA LYS A 151 4.40 -9.84 13.34
C LYS A 151 5.80 -9.23 13.48
N SER A 152 6.30 -8.53 12.46
CA SER A 152 7.58 -7.83 12.52
C SER A 152 7.44 -6.42 11.96
N ARG A 153 8.02 -5.44 12.67
CA ARG A 153 8.16 -4.06 12.16
C ARG A 153 9.31 -3.92 11.16
N SER A 154 9.88 -5.05 10.75
CA SER A 154 10.81 -5.16 9.63
C SER A 154 10.16 -5.92 8.50
N TRP A 155 10.42 -5.49 7.27
CA TRP A 155 9.95 -6.18 6.07
C TRP A 155 11.09 -6.38 5.09
N LYS A 156 10.86 -7.27 4.13
CA LYS A 156 11.82 -7.58 3.08
C LYS A 156 11.39 -6.90 1.79
N MET A 157 12.21 -5.99 1.31
CA MET A 157 12.12 -5.48 -0.04
C MET A 157 13.13 -6.21 -0.90
N ASN A 158 12.67 -6.74 -2.02
CA ASN A 158 13.52 -7.38 -3.00
C ASN A 158 13.37 -6.67 -4.34
N PHE A 159 14.42 -6.73 -5.15
CA PHE A 159 14.42 -6.19 -6.49
C PHE A 159 14.98 -7.19 -7.48
N GLY A 160 14.98 -6.84 -8.75
CA GLY A 160 15.52 -7.63 -9.84
C GLY A 160 15.74 -6.73 -11.04
N ILE A 161 16.88 -6.89 -11.71
CA ILE A 161 17.24 -6.07 -12.87
C ILE A 161 17.78 -7.00 -13.94
N ARG A 162 17.39 -6.76 -15.19
CA ARG A 162 17.87 -7.54 -16.33
C ARG A 162 18.07 -6.68 -17.57
N PRO A 163 19.31 -6.51 -18.05
CA PRO A 163 19.54 -5.93 -19.37
C PRO A 163 19.08 -6.90 -20.46
N TYR A 164 18.50 -6.38 -21.55
CA TYR A 164 18.14 -7.16 -22.73
C TYR A 164 18.12 -6.27 -23.98
N GLU A 165 18.41 -6.86 -25.14
CA GLU A 165 18.50 -6.13 -26.43
C GLU A 165 19.52 -4.98 -26.41
N TRP A 166 20.65 -5.16 -25.74
CA TRP A 166 21.72 -4.15 -25.70
C TRP A 166 22.60 -4.21 -26.94
N ASP A 167 22.94 -3.03 -27.48
CA ASP A 167 24.01 -2.92 -28.47
C ASP A 167 25.33 -3.48 -27.91
N ALA A 168 26.09 -4.20 -28.76
CA ALA A 168 27.33 -4.87 -28.35
C ALA A 168 28.34 -3.93 -27.68
N LEU A 169 28.41 -2.67 -28.13
CA LEU A 169 29.28 -1.66 -27.54
C LEU A 169 28.85 -1.25 -26.11
N LEU A 170 27.55 -1.23 -25.81
CA LEU A 170 27.08 -1.02 -24.44
C LEU A 170 27.42 -2.20 -23.54
N ILE A 171 27.34 -3.42 -24.07
CA ILE A 171 27.71 -4.62 -23.33
C ILE A 171 29.21 -4.63 -23.01
N HIS A 172 30.05 -4.22 -23.97
CA HIS A 172 31.49 -4.09 -23.76
C HIS A 172 31.90 -2.98 -22.80
N ALA A 173 30.99 -2.05 -22.48
CA ALA A 173 31.22 -0.97 -21.53
C ALA A 173 31.03 -1.41 -20.06
N ASP A 174 30.90 -2.73 -19.80
CA ASP A 174 30.79 -3.37 -18.48
C ASP A 174 29.92 -2.56 -17.49
N PRO A 175 28.61 -2.48 -17.77
CA PRO A 175 27.73 -1.53 -17.10
C PRO A 175 27.53 -1.95 -15.66
N VAL A 176 27.51 -0.99 -14.75
CA VAL A 176 27.23 -1.22 -13.33
C VAL A 176 25.89 -0.57 -12.99
N ALA A 177 24.97 -1.36 -12.44
CA ALA A 177 23.76 -0.86 -11.80
C ALA A 177 24.01 -0.68 -10.31
N ALA A 178 23.64 0.47 -9.77
CA ALA A 178 23.48 0.68 -8.33
C ALA A 178 21.99 0.78 -8.01
N VAL A 179 21.54 -0.01 -7.03
CA VAL A 179 20.15 -0.01 -6.57
C VAL A 179 20.12 0.43 -5.13
N ALA A 180 19.25 1.40 -4.84
CA ALA A 180 19.04 1.90 -3.51
C ALA A 180 17.55 1.91 -3.19
N THR A 181 17.18 1.48 -1.99
CA THR A 181 15.87 1.80 -1.44
C THR A 181 15.96 3.16 -0.79
N GLN A 182 14.97 3.99 -1.08
CA GLN A 182 14.78 5.26 -0.42
C GLN A 182 13.39 5.24 0.23
N CYS A 183 13.18 6.05 1.25
CA CYS A 183 11.88 6.19 1.87
C CYS A 183 11.63 7.62 2.35
N THR A 184 10.37 8.02 2.35
CA THR A 184 9.93 9.21 3.08
C THR A 184 9.64 8.80 4.52
N GLY A 185 10.37 9.39 5.47
CA GLY A 185 10.24 9.12 6.90
C GLY A 185 11.55 8.66 7.54
N ASN A 186 11.47 8.24 8.79
CA ASN A 186 12.62 7.78 9.59
C ASN A 186 12.82 6.25 9.43
N CYS A 187 12.73 5.72 8.21
CA CYS A 187 13.03 4.29 8.00
C CYS A 187 14.53 4.10 7.79
N ASP A 188 15.09 3.01 8.32
CA ASP A 188 16.48 2.66 8.10
C ASP A 188 16.64 2.07 6.69
N THR A 189 17.19 2.86 5.77
CA THR A 189 17.55 2.39 4.42
C THR A 189 18.98 1.84 4.45
N PRO A 190 19.23 0.59 4.07
CA PRO A 190 20.58 0.09 3.96
C PRO A 190 21.31 0.67 2.74
N ASP A 191 22.62 0.44 2.70
CA ASP A 191 23.48 1.00 1.67
C ASP A 191 23.09 0.53 0.25
N PRO A 192 23.29 1.38 -0.77
CA PRO A 192 23.06 1.00 -2.16
C PRO A 192 23.90 -0.22 -2.57
N GLU A 193 23.27 -1.16 -3.27
CA GLU A 193 23.94 -2.36 -3.77
C GLU A 193 24.34 -2.19 -5.23
N GLN A 194 25.62 -2.44 -5.54
CA GLN A 194 26.18 -2.33 -6.89
C GLN A 194 26.31 -3.70 -7.55
N LYS A 195 25.98 -3.79 -8.84
CA LYS A 195 26.02 -5.03 -9.64
C LYS A 195 26.44 -4.78 -11.08
N ASN A 196 27.30 -5.66 -11.59
CA ASN A 196 27.71 -5.65 -13.00
C ASN A 196 26.65 -6.32 -13.88
N LEU A 197 26.23 -5.63 -14.92
CA LEU A 197 25.21 -6.02 -15.90
C LEU A 197 25.79 -6.75 -17.14
N GLY A 198 27.04 -7.21 -17.09
CA GLY A 198 27.79 -7.73 -18.25
C GLY A 198 27.18 -8.96 -18.98
N VAL A 199 27.83 -9.32 -20.11
CA VAL A 199 27.36 -10.14 -21.26
C VAL A 199 26.65 -11.48 -20.96
N ASN A 200 26.78 -12.05 -19.76
CA ASN A 200 26.31 -13.41 -19.45
C ASN A 200 25.29 -13.49 -18.30
N ASN A 201 24.81 -12.39 -17.74
CA ASN A 201 24.26 -12.43 -16.40
C ASN A 201 22.72 -12.39 -16.32
N GLU A 202 22.16 -13.61 -16.36
CA GLU A 202 20.83 -14.10 -15.94
C GLU A 202 20.34 -13.66 -14.53
N TYR A 203 20.98 -12.68 -13.89
CA TYR A 203 20.83 -12.43 -12.46
C TYR A 203 19.73 -11.43 -12.18
N LEU A 204 18.55 -11.98 -11.93
CA LEU A 204 17.61 -11.39 -11.02
C LEU A 204 18.29 -11.30 -9.64
N TYR A 205 18.76 -10.11 -9.26
CA TYR A 205 19.45 -9.91 -7.98
C TYR A 205 18.48 -9.35 -6.96
N PHE A 206 18.40 -10.04 -5.83
CA PHE A 206 17.58 -9.73 -4.69
C PHE A 206 18.47 -9.14 -3.61
N GLY A 207 18.39 -7.84 -3.39
CA GLY A 207 18.72 -7.31 -2.08
C GLY A 207 17.63 -7.74 -1.12
N GLU A 208 17.98 -8.12 0.11
CA GLU A 208 17.03 -8.17 1.21
C GLU A 208 17.37 -7.00 2.12
N GLN A 209 16.46 -6.05 2.21
CA GLN A 209 16.64 -4.89 3.06
C GLN A 209 15.66 -4.98 4.22
N ASP A 210 16.18 -5.25 5.42
CA ASP A 210 15.40 -5.15 6.66
C ASP A 210 15.14 -3.66 6.95
N VAL A 211 14.00 -3.16 6.51
CA VAL A 211 13.61 -1.79 6.82
C VAL A 211 12.88 -1.79 8.15
N ALA A 212 13.42 -1.13 9.17
CA ALA A 212 12.77 -1.04 10.49
C ALA A 212 11.89 0.21 10.62
N SER A 213 10.77 0.08 11.32
CA SER A 213 9.91 1.21 11.71
C SER A 213 10.62 2.16 12.71
N PRO A 214 10.42 3.49 12.62
CA PRO A 214 11.12 4.49 13.42
C PRO A 214 10.91 4.53 14.95
N GLY A 215 10.33 3.50 15.54
CA GLY A 215 10.03 3.47 16.96
C GLY A 215 8.62 2.96 17.23
N ASP A 216 8.07 3.36 18.37
CA ASP A 216 6.76 2.91 18.84
C ASP A 216 5.61 3.75 18.24
N GLY A 217 4.41 3.16 18.21
CA GLY A 217 3.22 3.77 17.62
C GLY A 217 3.01 3.43 16.14
N ILE A 218 1.99 4.05 15.54
CA ILE A 218 1.64 3.89 14.13
C ILE A 218 2.50 4.83 13.27
N ASN A 219 3.33 4.26 12.39
CA ASN A 219 4.21 4.97 11.49
C ASN A 219 3.89 4.61 10.04
N TYR A 220 3.93 5.62 9.17
CA TYR A 220 3.74 5.46 7.74
C TYR A 220 5.06 5.77 7.02
N SER A 221 5.46 4.87 6.13
CA SER A 221 6.64 5.02 5.27
C SER A 221 6.25 4.71 3.85
N ASN A 222 6.81 5.46 2.90
CA ASN A 222 6.61 5.16 1.50
C ASN A 222 7.97 4.82 0.90
N PRO A 223 8.44 3.56 0.95
CA PRO A 223 9.64 3.18 0.23
C PRO A 223 9.45 3.27 -1.29
N TRP A 224 10.56 3.50 -1.97
CA TRP A 224 10.69 3.35 -3.41
C TRP A 224 12.11 2.89 -3.78
N VAL A 225 12.26 2.38 -4.99
CA VAL A 225 13.57 2.00 -5.54
C VAL A 225 14.10 3.08 -6.45
N GLY A 226 15.33 3.52 -6.15
CA GLY A 226 16.18 4.24 -7.07
C GLY A 226 17.09 3.27 -7.82
N LEU A 227 17.15 3.39 -9.15
CA LEU A 227 18.17 2.76 -9.96
C LEU A 227 19.10 3.82 -10.52
N ALA A 228 20.39 3.56 -10.42
CA ALA A 228 21.39 4.31 -11.15
C ALA A 228 22.23 3.38 -12.03
N LEU A 229 22.54 3.84 -13.23
CA LEU A 229 23.40 3.13 -14.18
C LEU A 229 24.72 3.90 -14.34
N GLN A 230 25.82 3.16 -14.36
CA GLN A 230 27.19 3.61 -14.59
C GLN A 230 27.82 2.75 -15.69
N PHE A 231 28.73 3.34 -16.47
CA PHE A 231 29.48 2.66 -17.53
C PHE A 231 30.97 2.87 -17.29
N ASP A 232 31.81 1.93 -17.74
CA ASP A 232 33.26 2.08 -17.66
C ASP A 232 33.76 3.28 -18.50
N GLU A 233 34.77 3.97 -17.97
CA GLU A 233 35.35 5.17 -18.56
C GLU A 233 35.99 4.88 -19.92
N ASP A 234 36.50 3.67 -20.15
CA ASP A 234 37.25 3.34 -21.36
C ASP A 234 36.39 3.22 -22.64
N VAL A 235 35.07 3.10 -22.51
CA VAL A 235 34.15 2.96 -23.66
C VAL A 235 33.26 4.19 -23.85
N VAL A 236 32.90 4.88 -22.75
CA VAL A 236 31.97 6.03 -22.78
C VAL A 236 32.52 7.28 -22.05
N ASN A 237 33.70 7.23 -21.43
CA ASN A 237 34.30 8.34 -20.63
C ASN A 237 33.31 8.89 -19.57
N TRP A 238 32.68 8.02 -18.77
CA TRP A 238 31.42 8.36 -18.06
C TRP A 238 31.30 7.81 -16.61
N PRO A 239 31.90 8.44 -15.60
CA PRO A 239 31.68 8.09 -14.20
C PRO A 239 30.51 8.91 -13.61
N HIS A 240 29.29 8.76 -14.12
CA HIS A 240 28.12 9.39 -13.49
C HIS A 240 26.91 8.48 -13.44
N PHE A 241 26.30 8.44 -12.25
CA PHE A 241 25.03 7.83 -11.99
C PHE A 241 23.91 8.67 -12.60
N VAL A 242 23.22 8.15 -13.61
CA VAL A 242 21.88 8.67 -13.95
C VAL A 242 20.89 7.94 -13.06
N SER A 243 20.44 8.60 -12.00
CA SER A 243 19.43 8.05 -11.10
C SER A 243 18.03 8.29 -11.65
N TRP A 244 17.25 7.23 -11.70
CA TRP A 244 15.81 7.34 -11.70
C TRP A 244 15.36 7.28 -10.24
N ASP A 245 15.28 8.47 -9.62
CA ASP A 245 14.98 8.58 -8.19
C ASP A 245 13.63 7.97 -7.80
N ASP A 246 12.71 7.69 -8.74
CA ASP A 246 11.41 7.06 -8.46
C ASP A 246 11.07 6.01 -9.54
N LEU A 247 11.72 4.85 -9.55
CA LEU A 247 11.31 3.77 -10.48
C LEU A 247 9.90 3.27 -10.16
N THR A 248 9.61 3.17 -8.87
CA THR A 248 8.37 2.65 -8.33
C THR A 248 7.42 3.75 -7.93
N THR A 249 6.13 3.46 -8.00
CA THR A 249 5.14 4.26 -7.27
C THR A 249 5.42 4.03 -5.78
N PRO A 250 5.55 5.07 -4.94
CA PRO A 250 5.81 4.87 -3.53
C PRO A 250 4.76 3.92 -2.93
N ILE A 251 5.22 2.85 -2.29
CA ILE A 251 4.35 1.84 -1.71
C ILE A 251 4.07 2.28 -0.28
N ASN A 252 2.84 2.70 0.02
CA ASN A 252 2.54 3.14 1.38
C ASN A 252 2.51 1.93 2.33
N ILE A 253 3.42 1.91 3.29
CA ILE A 253 3.51 0.90 4.33
C ILE A 253 3.14 1.57 5.66
N ARG A 254 2.25 0.92 6.41
CA ARG A 254 2.03 1.23 7.82
C ARG A 254 2.71 0.17 8.66
N CYS A 255 3.58 0.59 9.55
CA CYS A 255 4.11 -0.24 10.61
C CYS A 255 3.61 0.26 11.96
N ASP A 256 3.24 -0.64 12.86
CA ASP A 256 2.72 -0.26 14.17
C ASP A 256 3.16 -1.24 15.28
N SER A 257 3.11 -0.78 16.53
CA SER A 257 3.51 -1.55 17.72
C SER A 257 2.33 -2.18 18.47
N GLU A 258 1.16 -2.32 17.83
CA GLU A 258 -0.05 -2.78 18.52
C GLU A 258 0.06 -4.22 19.02
N SER A 259 0.37 -4.33 20.32
CA SER A 259 0.73 -5.60 20.98
C SER A 259 -0.43 -6.58 21.12
N TYR A 260 -1.68 -6.10 21.12
CA TYR A 260 -2.87 -6.96 21.13
C TYR A 260 -3.09 -7.70 19.81
N ILE A 261 -2.37 -7.33 18.74
CA ILE A 261 -2.34 -8.05 17.46
C ILE A 261 -1.07 -8.90 17.32
N GLY A 262 0.04 -8.47 17.93
CA GLY A 262 1.27 -9.27 18.00
C GLY A 262 2.34 -8.56 18.83
N SER A 263 3.09 -9.32 19.64
CA SER A 263 4.00 -8.76 20.67
C SER A 263 5.13 -7.88 20.12
N ASN A 264 5.47 -8.00 18.84
CA ASN A 264 6.62 -7.33 18.23
C ASN A 264 6.22 -6.21 17.24
N GLY A 265 4.93 -5.88 17.17
CA GLY A 265 4.42 -5.02 16.10
C GLY A 265 4.30 -5.73 14.76
N GLY A 266 4.14 -4.99 13.66
CA GLY A 266 3.96 -5.53 12.32
C GLY A 266 3.83 -4.44 11.27
N CYS A 267 4.01 -4.80 10.00
CA CYS A 267 3.83 -3.90 8.85
C CYS A 267 2.77 -4.44 7.87
N VAL A 268 2.01 -3.52 7.27
CA VAL A 268 1.02 -3.79 6.21
C VAL A 268 1.06 -2.71 5.15
N HIS A 269 0.64 -3.06 3.93
CA HIS A 269 0.37 -2.07 2.91
C HIS A 269 -0.86 -1.26 3.29
N TYR A 270 -0.72 0.06 3.29
CA TYR A 270 -1.74 1.04 3.64
C TYR A 270 -2.04 1.94 2.43
N MET A 271 -2.72 1.37 1.43
CA MET A 271 -2.96 2.05 0.15
C MET A 271 -4.45 2.27 -0.14
N GLY A 272 -5.23 2.61 0.89
CA GLY A 272 -6.67 2.77 0.74
C GLY A 272 -7.33 1.49 0.24
N HIS A 273 -8.13 1.58 -0.83
CA HIS A 273 -8.97 0.46 -1.29
C HIS A 273 -8.24 -0.70 -1.98
N SER A 274 -6.99 -0.50 -2.41
CA SER A 274 -6.24 -1.46 -3.25
C SER A 274 -5.73 -2.71 -2.51
N ALA A 275 -5.64 -2.67 -1.18
CA ALA A 275 -5.19 -3.78 -0.35
C ALA A 275 -6.19 -4.12 0.78
N ILE A 276 -7.47 -3.77 0.61
CA ILE A 276 -8.49 -4.04 1.64
C ILE A 276 -8.69 -5.56 1.77
N PRO A 277 -8.49 -6.16 2.96
CA PRO A 277 -8.66 -7.58 3.19
C PRO A 277 -10.14 -7.98 3.13
N ILE A 278 -10.41 -9.22 2.70
CA ILE A 278 -11.75 -9.76 2.51
C ILE A 278 -12.03 -10.85 3.54
N TYR A 279 -13.03 -10.63 4.40
CA TYR A 279 -13.55 -11.64 5.30
C TYR A 279 -14.56 -12.51 4.55
N ASN A 280 -14.21 -13.76 4.30
CA ASN A 280 -15.09 -14.71 3.63
C ASN A 280 -15.97 -15.42 4.65
N ILE A 281 -17.29 -15.41 4.44
CA ILE A 281 -18.25 -16.16 5.25
C ILE A 281 -19.14 -17.01 4.34
N ASP A 282 -19.22 -18.30 4.61
CA ASP A 282 -20.00 -19.22 3.78
C ASP A 282 -21.48 -19.19 4.17
N TYR A 283 -22.35 -18.95 3.18
CA TYR A 283 -23.80 -18.96 3.31
C TYR A 283 -24.37 -20.25 3.89
N ASN A 284 -23.71 -21.39 3.62
CA ASN A 284 -24.07 -22.71 4.12
C ASN A 284 -23.04 -23.25 5.14
N GLY A 285 -22.17 -22.38 5.63
CA GLY A 285 -21.07 -22.74 6.52
C GLY A 285 -21.45 -22.86 8.00
N PRO A 286 -20.46 -22.88 8.90
CA PRO A 286 -20.67 -23.03 10.34
C PRO A 286 -21.43 -21.85 10.97
N TYR A 287 -21.49 -20.70 10.29
CA TYR A 287 -22.16 -19.47 10.76
C TYR A 287 -23.28 -19.04 9.81
N ALA A 288 -23.99 -20.00 9.20
CA ALA A 288 -24.93 -19.76 8.11
C ALA A 288 -26.00 -18.69 8.41
N GLU A 289 -26.56 -18.63 9.63
CA GLU A 289 -27.60 -17.63 9.94
C GLU A 289 -27.02 -16.21 10.06
N VAL A 290 -25.77 -16.08 10.51
CA VAL A 290 -25.04 -14.79 10.51
C VAL A 290 -24.73 -14.37 9.07
N ALA A 291 -24.26 -15.30 8.23
CA ALA A 291 -23.97 -15.05 6.82
C ALA A 291 -25.21 -14.56 6.05
N LYS A 292 -26.37 -15.17 6.32
CA LYS A 292 -27.67 -14.76 5.77
C LYS A 292 -28.05 -13.35 6.17
N ASN A 293 -27.94 -13.01 7.46
CA ASN A 293 -28.26 -11.67 7.94
C ASN A 293 -27.32 -10.61 7.32
N ALA A 294 -26.02 -10.90 7.25
CA ALA A 294 -25.03 -10.05 6.60
C ALA A 294 -25.39 -9.80 5.12
N LEU A 295 -25.70 -10.86 4.35
CA LEU A 295 -26.11 -10.72 2.95
C LEU A 295 -27.38 -9.89 2.81
N TYR A 296 -28.39 -10.12 3.66
CA TYR A 296 -29.63 -9.34 3.67
C TYR A 296 -29.36 -7.86 3.98
N GLY A 297 -28.53 -7.59 4.99
CA GLY A 297 -28.08 -6.24 5.34
C GLY A 297 -27.42 -5.54 4.16
N MET A 298 -26.49 -6.21 3.50
CA MET A 298 -25.75 -5.70 2.34
C MET A 298 -26.63 -5.47 1.11
N THR A 299 -27.60 -6.33 0.82
CA THR A 299 -28.27 -6.35 -0.50
C THR A 299 -29.71 -5.85 -0.49
N VAL A 300 -30.38 -5.93 0.65
CA VAL A 300 -31.81 -5.59 0.79
C VAL A 300 -31.99 -4.35 1.66
N GLN A 301 -31.33 -4.32 2.82
CA GLN A 301 -31.56 -3.29 3.82
C GLN A 301 -30.83 -1.98 3.54
N ASP A 302 -29.67 -2.06 2.89
CA ASP A 302 -28.89 -0.90 2.45
C ASP A 302 -28.75 -0.87 0.92
N PRO A 303 -29.80 -0.50 0.17
CA PRO A 303 -29.79 -0.47 -1.29
C PRO A 303 -28.99 0.72 -1.87
N VAL A 304 -28.32 1.50 -1.02
CA VAL A 304 -27.61 2.72 -1.44
C VAL A 304 -26.11 2.54 -1.29
N TYR A 305 -25.65 2.18 -0.09
CA TYR A 305 -24.21 2.04 0.17
C TYR A 305 -23.75 0.59 0.11
N HIS A 306 -24.63 -0.38 0.41
CA HIS A 306 -24.26 -1.79 0.45
C HIS A 306 -23.02 -2.05 1.31
N TYR A 307 -22.93 -1.41 2.48
CA TYR A 307 -21.71 -1.42 3.30
C TYR A 307 -21.14 -2.83 3.51
N GLY A 308 -19.84 -2.98 3.31
CA GLY A 308 -19.09 -4.23 3.41
C GLY A 308 -19.13 -5.10 2.16
N ASN A 309 -19.97 -4.80 1.17
CA ASN A 309 -20.04 -5.56 -0.08
C ASN A 309 -19.00 -5.05 -1.09
N ILE A 310 -18.05 -5.92 -1.43
CA ILE A 310 -16.94 -5.60 -2.36
C ILE A 310 -17.40 -5.15 -3.75
N GLN A 311 -18.61 -5.52 -4.18
CA GLN A 311 -19.12 -5.17 -5.52
C GLN A 311 -19.58 -3.70 -5.61
N TYR A 312 -19.76 -3.01 -4.48
CA TYR A 312 -20.41 -1.70 -4.43
C TYR A 312 -19.49 -0.58 -3.92
N GLY A 313 -18.24 -0.87 -3.57
CA GLY A 313 -17.23 0.17 -3.31
C GLY A 313 -17.31 0.86 -1.94
N ASN A 314 -18.12 0.38 -0.99
CA ASN A 314 -18.20 0.92 0.37
C ASN A 314 -17.76 -0.12 1.42
N PRO A 315 -16.46 -0.18 1.79
CA PRO A 315 -15.97 -1.15 2.79
C PRO A 315 -16.47 -0.78 4.19
N LEU A 316 -16.37 -1.74 5.11
CA LEU A 316 -16.51 -1.45 6.53
C LEU A 316 -15.17 -0.92 7.07
N THR A 317 -15.19 -0.03 8.06
CA THR A 317 -13.99 0.40 8.80
C THR A 317 -14.08 -0.07 10.23
N ARG A 318 -12.99 -0.62 10.80
CA ARG A 318 -13.02 -1.21 12.15
C ARG A 318 -13.23 -0.12 13.21
N ALA A 319 -14.28 -0.22 14.02
CA ALA A 319 -14.59 0.77 15.05
C ALA A 319 -13.59 0.74 16.21
N ALA A 320 -13.46 1.89 16.88
CA ALA A 320 -12.80 1.98 18.18
C ALA A 320 -13.49 1.04 19.20
N PRO A 321 -12.74 0.34 20.07
CA PRO A 321 -13.32 -0.60 21.03
C PRO A 321 -14.40 0.00 21.94
N ARG A 322 -14.30 1.30 22.25
CA ARG A 322 -15.27 2.03 23.10
C ARG A 322 -16.63 2.24 22.42
N ASP A 323 -16.68 2.23 21.09
CA ASP A 323 -17.91 2.44 20.31
C ASP A 323 -18.67 1.14 20.04
N ILE A 324 -18.01 -0.01 20.17
CA ILE A 324 -18.63 -1.32 19.92
C ILE A 324 -19.85 -1.56 20.83
N PRO A 325 -19.79 -1.35 22.17
CA PRO A 325 -20.98 -1.54 23.01
C PRO A 325 -22.12 -0.56 22.68
N PRO A 326 -21.90 0.76 22.49
CA PRO A 326 -22.93 1.69 21.99
C PRO A 326 -23.55 1.24 20.66
N HIS A 327 -22.74 0.90 19.65
CA HIS A 327 -23.23 0.42 18.35
C HIS A 327 -24.14 -0.79 18.53
N ARG A 328 -23.66 -1.82 19.25
CA ARG A 328 -24.44 -3.03 19.52
C ARG A 328 -25.72 -2.73 20.28
N ASN A 329 -25.66 -1.92 21.33
CA ASN A 329 -26.82 -1.66 22.20
C ASN A 329 -27.90 -0.81 21.51
N SER A 330 -27.54 -0.07 20.46
CA SER A 330 -28.48 0.72 19.68
C SER A 330 -29.37 -0.13 18.76
N ILE A 331 -28.83 -1.24 18.21
CA ILE A 331 -29.57 -2.21 17.38
C ILE A 331 -30.12 -3.34 18.26
N CYS A 332 -29.23 -4.06 18.93
CA CYS A 332 -29.54 -5.11 19.88
C CYS A 332 -29.80 -4.54 21.27
N THR A 333 -30.90 -3.81 21.39
CA THR A 333 -31.37 -3.20 22.65
C THR A 333 -31.64 -4.26 23.73
N LYS A 334 -31.75 -3.84 25.00
CA LYS A 334 -32.07 -4.76 26.11
C LYS A 334 -33.35 -5.56 25.87
N SER A 335 -34.39 -4.93 25.30
CA SER A 335 -35.66 -5.61 25.00
C SER A 335 -35.51 -6.63 23.87
N ILE A 336 -34.78 -6.29 22.81
CA ILE A 336 -34.48 -7.19 21.69
C ILE A 336 -33.64 -8.39 22.17
N LYS A 337 -32.60 -8.16 22.98
CA LYS A 337 -31.78 -9.23 23.58
C LYS A 337 -32.59 -10.15 24.49
N ALA A 338 -33.46 -9.59 25.34
CA ALA A 338 -34.35 -10.38 26.20
C ALA A 338 -35.29 -11.27 25.38
N LYS A 339 -35.82 -10.74 24.27
CA LYS A 339 -36.67 -11.48 23.35
C LYS A 339 -35.92 -12.61 22.63
N ALA A 340 -34.73 -12.35 22.12
CA ALA A 340 -33.87 -13.37 21.52
C ALA A 340 -33.59 -14.50 22.53
N THR A 341 -33.22 -14.13 23.76
CA THR A 341 -32.92 -15.08 24.84
C THR A 341 -34.13 -15.95 25.19
N ALA A 342 -35.34 -15.38 25.23
CA ALA A 342 -36.57 -16.13 25.47
C ALA A 342 -36.85 -17.19 24.38
N LEU A 343 -36.26 -17.03 23.19
CA LEU A 343 -36.33 -17.98 22.08
C LEU A 343 -35.12 -18.93 22.01
N GLY A 344 -34.17 -18.85 22.96
CA GLY A 344 -32.92 -19.59 22.90
C GLY A 344 -31.95 -19.10 21.82
N LEU A 345 -32.11 -17.85 21.36
CA LEU A 345 -31.33 -17.23 20.29
C LEU A 345 -30.56 -16.00 20.82
N THR A 346 -29.70 -15.45 19.97
CA THR A 346 -28.97 -14.19 20.20
C THR A 346 -29.31 -13.18 19.12
N CYS A 347 -29.05 -11.91 19.39
CA CYS A 347 -29.24 -10.83 18.43
C CYS A 347 -27.94 -10.63 17.63
N ASP A 348 -28.05 -10.65 16.31
CA ASP A 348 -26.98 -10.33 15.36
C ASP A 348 -27.30 -9.04 14.60
N GLU A 349 -26.27 -8.29 14.23
CA GLU A 349 -26.38 -6.94 13.65
C GLU A 349 -25.55 -6.78 12.38
N TRP A 350 -26.11 -6.09 11.38
CA TRP A 350 -25.36 -5.63 10.20
C TRP A 350 -25.64 -4.15 9.91
N PRO A 351 -24.62 -3.31 9.59
CA PRO A 351 -23.19 -3.61 9.67
C PRO A 351 -22.75 -4.01 11.07
N TYR A 352 -21.62 -4.72 11.17
CA TYR A 352 -21.12 -5.21 12.44
C TYR A 352 -20.94 -4.06 13.44
N ALA A 353 -21.29 -4.28 14.71
CA ALA A 353 -20.99 -3.31 15.77
C ALA A 353 -19.49 -3.02 15.91
N ALA A 354 -18.63 -3.95 15.46
CA ALA A 354 -17.19 -3.78 15.37
C ALA A 354 -16.75 -2.90 14.18
N SER A 355 -17.68 -2.27 13.46
CA SER A 355 -17.41 -1.31 12.39
C SER A 355 -17.96 0.08 12.71
N GLU A 356 -17.35 1.14 12.17
CA GLU A 356 -17.81 2.53 12.32
C GLU A 356 -19.19 2.75 11.67
N GLN A 357 -19.54 1.94 10.67
CA GLN A 357 -20.85 1.94 10.02
C GLN A 357 -21.91 1.17 10.82
N GLY A 358 -21.53 0.58 11.95
CA GLY A 358 -22.41 -0.15 12.85
C GLY A 358 -23.30 0.76 13.69
N GLY A 359 -24.33 0.14 14.29
CA GLY A 359 -25.25 0.83 15.18
C GLY A 359 -26.29 1.72 14.49
N SER A 360 -27.08 2.43 15.29
CA SER A 360 -28.23 3.22 14.83
C SER A 360 -27.85 4.54 14.16
N GLY A 361 -26.57 4.93 14.19
CA GLY A 361 -26.05 6.02 13.36
C GLY A 361 -26.21 5.74 11.87
N ASN A 362 -26.26 4.46 11.51
CA ASN A 362 -26.67 4.00 10.19
C ASN A 362 -28.15 3.58 10.23
N PRO A 363 -29.08 4.33 9.62
CA PRO A 363 -30.50 3.95 9.61
C PRO A 363 -30.80 2.70 8.76
N ARG A 364 -29.80 2.18 8.02
CA ARG A 364 -29.91 1.06 7.09
C ARG A 364 -29.24 -0.19 7.66
N PHE A 365 -29.55 -0.49 8.92
CA PHE A 365 -29.06 -1.70 9.59
C PHE A 365 -30.05 -2.86 9.45
N SER A 366 -29.55 -4.10 9.46
CA SER A 366 -30.36 -5.30 9.68
C SER A 366 -30.10 -5.88 11.06
N CYS A 367 -31.09 -6.62 11.56
CA CYS A 367 -31.02 -7.31 12.84
C CYS A 367 -31.73 -8.65 12.70
N ALA A 368 -31.07 -9.74 13.10
CA ALA A 368 -31.65 -11.07 13.09
C ALA A 368 -31.48 -11.79 14.44
N PHE A 369 -32.40 -12.71 14.74
CA PHE A 369 -32.21 -13.67 15.84
C PHE A 369 -31.57 -14.94 15.30
N VAL A 370 -30.38 -15.25 15.79
CA VAL A 370 -29.53 -16.34 15.29
C VAL A 370 -29.06 -17.25 16.44
N PRO A 371 -28.68 -18.51 16.17
CA PRO A 371 -28.09 -19.39 17.18
C PRO A 371 -26.87 -18.76 17.85
N GLY A 372 -26.80 -18.86 19.18
CA GLY A 372 -25.78 -18.16 19.97
C GLY A 372 -24.36 -18.67 19.76
N ASP A 373 -24.21 -19.96 19.47
CA ASP A 373 -22.95 -20.57 19.08
C ASP A 373 -22.43 -20.02 17.75
N GLN A 374 -23.29 -19.91 16.73
CA GLN A 374 -22.93 -19.34 15.43
C GLN A 374 -22.48 -17.88 15.58
N ASN A 375 -23.23 -17.06 16.31
CA ASN A 375 -22.94 -15.64 16.49
C ASN A 375 -21.63 -15.42 17.26
N SER A 376 -21.45 -16.13 18.38
CA SER A 376 -20.25 -15.99 19.21
C SER A 376 -19.01 -16.50 18.50
N ASN A 377 -19.11 -17.64 17.81
CA ASN A 377 -17.98 -18.23 17.08
C ASN A 377 -17.60 -17.36 15.87
N GLN A 378 -18.57 -16.79 15.15
CA GLN A 378 -18.27 -15.85 14.06
C GLN A 378 -17.57 -14.59 14.57
N GLY A 379 -18.01 -14.00 15.69
CA GLY A 379 -17.33 -12.85 16.28
C GLY A 379 -15.89 -13.16 16.71
N SER A 380 -15.66 -14.37 17.25
CA SER A 380 -14.32 -14.86 17.56
C SER A 380 -13.47 -15.07 16.31
N ASP A 381 -14.04 -15.63 15.25
CA ASP A 381 -13.38 -15.90 13.98
C ASP A 381 -12.96 -14.59 13.27
N LEU A 382 -13.89 -13.64 13.18
CA LEU A 382 -13.64 -12.29 12.66
C LEU A 382 -12.48 -11.60 13.40
N THR A 383 -12.38 -11.79 14.71
CA THR A 383 -11.29 -11.20 15.50
C THR A 383 -9.97 -11.95 15.32
N ASN A 384 -9.96 -13.25 15.58
CA ASN A 384 -8.74 -14.04 15.78
C ASN A 384 -8.16 -14.60 14.48
N HIS A 385 -8.99 -14.84 13.46
CA HIS A 385 -8.55 -15.39 12.18
C HIS A 385 -8.62 -14.38 11.03
N PHE A 386 -9.26 -13.22 11.24
CA PHE A 386 -9.30 -12.17 10.24
C PHE A 386 -8.62 -10.87 10.68
N PHE A 387 -9.14 -10.17 11.71
CA PHE A 387 -8.56 -8.89 12.14
C PHE A 387 -7.11 -9.00 12.58
N VAL A 388 -6.77 -9.99 13.41
CA VAL A 388 -5.40 -10.16 13.93
C VAL A 388 -4.42 -10.54 12.81
N PRO A 389 -4.64 -11.60 12.01
CA PRO A 389 -3.70 -11.99 10.96
C PRO A 389 -3.54 -10.95 9.84
N ASN A 390 -4.58 -10.17 9.56
CA ASN A 390 -4.52 -9.08 8.58
C ASN A 390 -4.14 -7.73 9.19
N ARG A 391 -3.79 -7.69 10.49
CA ARG A 391 -3.44 -6.47 11.24
C ARG A 391 -4.40 -5.31 10.98
N ILE A 392 -5.72 -5.58 10.99
CA ILE A 392 -6.78 -4.58 10.79
C ILE A 392 -6.89 -3.78 12.09
N LEU A 393 -6.39 -2.56 12.16
CA LEU A 393 -6.47 -1.73 13.37
C LEU A 393 -7.86 -1.11 13.52
N PRO A 394 -8.38 -0.97 14.75
CA PRO A 394 -9.55 -0.16 15.03
C PRO A 394 -9.20 1.33 14.84
N ALA A 395 -10.23 2.16 14.72
CA ALA A 395 -10.07 3.60 14.77
C ALA A 395 -9.36 4.03 16.07
N ASP A 396 -8.48 5.02 15.94
CA ASP A 396 -7.93 5.75 17.08
C ASP A 396 -8.65 7.10 17.14
N ASP A 397 -9.62 7.15 18.03
CA ASP A 397 -10.48 8.29 18.27
C ASP A 397 -10.06 9.11 19.50
N GLU A 398 -8.86 8.82 20.01
CA GLU A 398 -8.13 9.64 20.98
C GLU A 398 -6.97 10.40 20.32
N ALA A 399 -6.52 9.96 19.13
CA ALA A 399 -5.60 10.70 18.29
C ALA A 399 -6.19 12.04 17.80
N ASP A 400 -5.34 13.06 17.75
CA ASP A 400 -5.62 14.35 17.12
C ASP A 400 -4.61 14.60 15.98
N PRO A 401 -5.03 14.54 14.70
CA PRO A 401 -6.40 14.32 14.23
C PRO A 401 -6.86 12.85 14.38
N TYR A 402 -8.18 12.65 14.41
CA TYR A 402 -8.84 11.33 14.37
C TYR A 402 -8.24 10.42 13.28
N VAL A 403 -7.87 9.20 13.65
CA VAL A 403 -7.38 8.18 12.70
C VAL A 403 -8.49 7.14 12.48
N PRO A 404 -9.07 7.05 11.27
CA PRO A 404 -10.09 6.05 10.97
C PRO A 404 -9.52 4.64 11.09
N GLY A 405 -10.39 3.68 11.43
CA GLY A 405 -10.01 2.29 11.47
C GLY A 405 -9.71 1.72 10.09
N ASP A 406 -8.98 0.61 10.08
CA ASP A 406 -8.69 -0.09 8.83
C ASP A 406 -9.97 -0.58 8.17
N ALA A 407 -10.00 -0.39 6.85
CA ALA A 407 -11.09 -0.89 6.02
C ALA A 407 -11.00 -2.41 5.83
N PHE A 408 -12.15 -3.07 5.69
CA PHE A 408 -12.28 -4.48 5.35
C PHE A 408 -13.57 -4.75 4.56
N TRP A 409 -13.52 -5.78 3.70
CA TRP A 409 -14.68 -6.30 2.98
C TRP A 409 -15.25 -7.52 3.67
N VAL A 410 -16.51 -7.82 3.38
CA VAL A 410 -17.13 -9.10 3.69
C VAL A 410 -17.69 -9.70 2.42
N TRP A 411 -17.38 -10.96 2.18
CA TRP A 411 -17.84 -11.70 1.02
C TRP A 411 -18.61 -12.94 1.48
N VAL A 412 -19.90 -12.99 1.14
CA VAL A 412 -20.75 -14.14 1.43
C VAL A 412 -20.64 -15.15 0.29
N THR A 413 -19.87 -16.22 0.50
CA THR A 413 -19.67 -17.27 -0.52
C THR A 413 -20.87 -18.22 -0.57
N ASN A 414 -21.03 -18.92 -1.71
CA ASN A 414 -22.03 -19.98 -1.90
C ASN A 414 -23.50 -19.55 -1.64
N ALA A 415 -23.78 -18.25 -1.72
CA ALA A 415 -25.13 -17.72 -1.64
C ALA A 415 -25.94 -18.08 -2.90
N PRO A 416 -27.23 -18.45 -2.77
CA PRO A 416 -28.11 -18.60 -3.91
C PRO A 416 -28.35 -17.25 -4.60
N ALA A 417 -28.64 -17.26 -5.90
CA ALA A 417 -28.93 -16.04 -6.66
C ALA A 417 -30.11 -15.23 -6.09
N ASN A 418 -31.08 -15.92 -5.48
CA ASN A 418 -32.21 -15.32 -4.79
C ASN A 418 -32.22 -15.82 -3.34
N PRO A 419 -31.53 -15.15 -2.40
CA PRO A 419 -31.51 -15.57 -1.00
C PRO A 419 -32.91 -15.47 -0.39
N PRO A 420 -33.36 -16.50 0.37
CA PRO A 420 -34.55 -16.42 1.18
C PRO A 420 -34.56 -15.18 2.10
N PRO A 421 -35.75 -14.64 2.42
CA PRO A 421 -35.86 -13.51 3.31
C PRO A 421 -35.38 -13.87 4.72
N VAL A 422 -34.67 -12.93 5.37
CA VAL A 422 -34.22 -13.06 6.75
C VAL A 422 -35.25 -12.42 7.68
N LYS A 423 -35.74 -13.19 8.67
CA LYS A 423 -36.70 -12.67 9.64
C LYS A 423 -36.04 -11.66 10.57
N GLN A 424 -36.44 -10.39 10.45
CA GLN A 424 -35.85 -9.28 11.19
C GLN A 424 -36.31 -9.22 12.65
N CYS A 425 -35.47 -8.72 13.56
CA CYS A 425 -35.73 -8.65 15.01
C CYS A 425 -37.05 -7.95 15.37
N ASN A 426 -37.46 -6.94 14.59
CA ASN A 426 -38.70 -6.19 14.80
C ASN A 426 -39.98 -6.95 14.37
N THR A 427 -39.84 -8.10 13.71
CA THR A 427 -40.95 -8.95 13.26
C THR A 427 -41.22 -10.15 14.16
N TYR A 428 -40.34 -10.43 15.12
CA TYR A 428 -40.65 -11.27 16.26
C TYR A 428 -41.54 -10.48 17.20
#